data_AF-A0AAE8HBU2-F1
#
_entry.id   AF-A0AAE8HBU2-F1
#
_cell.length_a   1.000
_cell.length_b   1.000
_cell.length_c   1.000
_cell.angle_alpha   90.00
_cell.angle_beta   90.00
_cell.angle_gamma   90.00
#
_symmetry.space_group_name_H-M   'P 1'
#
loop_
_entity.id
_entity.type
_entity.pdbx_description
1 polymer ?
#
loop_
_entity_poly.entity_id
_entity_poly.type
_entity_poly.pdbx_seq_one_letter_code
_entity_poly.pdbx_strand_id
1 'polypeptide(L)'
;MAELINDLDGLRTAQQELFYDLEDAAAVIGWSVVELATLAADGALPKQAAALKKVCELLAAQQGKLTGYAQEVKQERISRSEVKSKL
;
A
#
# COMPACT_ATOMS: atom_id res chain seq x y z
N MET A 1 -14.85 -13.46 -31.70
CA MET A 1 -14.70 -12.08 -31.17
C MET A 1 -15.53 -11.83 -29.90
N ALA A 2 -16.32 -12.80 -29.40
CA ALA A 2 -16.98 -12.71 -28.09
C ALA A 2 -16.16 -13.34 -26.94
N GLU A 3 -15.16 -14.17 -27.25
CA GLU A 3 -14.34 -14.85 -26.23
C GLU A 3 -13.20 -14.00 -25.66
N LEU A 4 -12.92 -12.83 -26.23
CA LEU A 4 -11.83 -11.95 -25.76
C LEU A 4 -12.26 -11.02 -24.60
N ILE A 5 -13.55 -10.98 -24.26
CA ILE A 5 -14.12 -10.01 -23.31
C ILE A 5 -14.43 -10.64 -21.94
N ASN A 6 -14.42 -11.98 -21.82
CA ASN A 6 -14.69 -12.65 -20.55
C ASN A 6 -13.47 -12.77 -19.61
N ASP A 7 -12.28 -12.38 -20.05
CA ASP A 7 -11.05 -12.47 -19.24
C ASP A 7 -10.68 -11.15 -18.54
N LEU A 8 -11.51 -10.11 -18.69
CA LEU A 8 -11.32 -8.83 -18.00
C LEU A 8 -11.64 -8.91 -16.49
N ASP A 9 -12.30 -9.98 -16.05
CA ASP A 9 -12.55 -10.33 -14.64
C ASP A 9 -11.62 -11.46 -14.15
N GLY A 10 -10.54 -11.76 -14.87
CA GLY A 10 -9.56 -12.76 -14.44
C GLY A 10 -9.06 -12.44 -13.02
N LEU A 11 -9.34 -13.33 -12.07
CA LEU A 11 -8.86 -13.22 -10.69
C LEU A 11 -7.34 -12.94 -10.73
N ARG A 12 -6.94 -11.78 -10.19
CA ARG A 12 -5.54 -11.37 -10.14
C ARG A 12 -4.71 -12.51 -9.55
N THR A 13 -3.59 -12.83 -10.19
CA THR A 13 -2.64 -13.77 -9.61
C THR A 13 -2.08 -13.19 -8.31
N ALA A 14 -1.61 -14.05 -7.40
CA ALA A 14 -0.99 -13.61 -6.15
C ALA A 14 0.15 -12.61 -6.40
N GLN A 15 0.90 -12.79 -7.50
CA GLN A 15 1.98 -11.88 -7.91
C GLN A 15 1.46 -10.53 -8.42
N GLN A 16 0.35 -10.51 -9.16
CA GLN A 16 -0.29 -9.26 -9.57
C GLN A 16 -0.88 -8.52 -8.36
N GLU A 17 -1.52 -9.22 -7.42
CA GLU A 17 -1.98 -8.61 -6.18
C GLU A 17 -0.81 -8.03 -5.38
N LEU A 18 0.31 -8.75 -5.26
CA LEU A 18 1.53 -8.26 -4.62
C LEU A 18 2.07 -6.99 -5.29
N PHE A 19 2.12 -6.97 -6.63
CA PHE A 19 2.53 -5.80 -7.40
C PHE A 19 1.66 -4.58 -7.10
N TYR A 20 0.32 -4.71 -7.16
CA TYR A 20 -0.58 -3.58 -6.91
C TYR A 20 -0.51 -3.05 -5.48
N ASP A 21 -0.34 -3.94 -4.51
CA ASP A 21 -0.18 -3.53 -3.12
C ASP A 21 1.16 -2.82 -2.85
N LEU A 22 2.22 -3.19 -3.58
CA LEU A 22 3.51 -2.48 -3.53
C LEU A 22 3.39 -1.10 -4.16
N GLU A 23 2.71 -0.98 -5.31
CA GLU A 23 2.44 0.29 -5.97
C GLU A 23 1.59 1.22 -5.08
N ASP A 24 0.54 0.70 -4.43
CA ASP A 24 -0.26 1.45 -3.46
C ASP A 24 0.58 1.94 -2.27
N ALA A 25 1.42 1.06 -1.70
CA ALA A 25 2.31 1.42 -0.62
C ALA A 25 3.29 2.53 -1.01
N ALA A 26 3.87 2.45 -2.21
CA ALA A 26 4.77 3.47 -2.75
C ALA A 26 4.04 4.82 -2.94
N ALA A 27 2.82 4.82 -3.46
CA ALA A 27 2.02 6.03 -3.63
C ALA A 27 1.68 6.70 -2.30
N VAL A 28 1.26 5.93 -1.29
CA VAL A 28 0.96 6.45 0.05
C VAL A 28 2.20 7.03 0.73
N ILE A 29 3.36 6.39 0.58
CA ILE A 29 4.64 6.91 1.08
C ILE A 29 5.00 8.22 0.36
N GLY A 30 4.89 8.26 -0.97
CA GLY A 30 5.16 9.47 -1.76
C GLY A 30 4.29 10.65 -1.34
N TRP A 31 2.99 10.43 -1.16
CA TRP A 31 2.06 11.47 -0.66
C TRP A 31 2.42 11.92 0.76
N SER A 32 2.71 10.98 1.66
CA SER A 32 3.09 11.27 3.04
C SER A 32 4.36 12.14 3.14
N VAL A 33 5.34 11.92 2.26
CA VAL A 33 6.57 12.74 2.20
C VAL A 33 6.26 14.18 1.78
N VAL A 34 5.38 14.37 0.78
CA VAL A 34 4.94 15.72 0.35
C VAL A 34 4.22 16.44 1.48
N GLU A 35 3.35 15.74 2.22
CA GLU A 35 2.64 16.34 3.35
C GLU A 35 3.60 16.72 4.48
N LEU A 36 4.58 15.87 4.82
CA LEU A 36 5.62 16.22 5.79
C LEU A 36 6.42 17.46 5.38
N ALA A 37 6.75 17.58 4.09
CA ALA A 37 7.45 18.74 3.56
C ALA A 37 6.62 20.03 3.69
N THR A 38 5.31 19.95 3.41
CA THR A 38 4.36 21.06 3.60
C THR A 38 4.28 21.50 5.06
N LEU A 39 4.11 20.54 5.98
CA LEU A 39 4.07 20.83 7.42
C LEU A 39 5.39 21.45 7.91
N ALA A 40 6.54 20.94 7.46
CA ALA A 40 7.84 21.49 7.80
C ALA A 40 8.03 22.93 7.26
N ALA A 41 7.49 23.25 6.09
CA ALA A 41 7.59 24.58 5.48
C ALA A 41 6.72 25.64 6.19
N ASP A 42 5.59 25.24 6.79
CA ASP A 42 4.63 26.16 7.41
C ASP A 42 5.01 26.57 8.86
N GLY A 43 6.00 25.91 9.49
CA GLY A 43 6.68 26.39 10.70
C GLY A 43 5.85 26.47 12.00
N ALA A 44 4.53 26.24 11.94
CA ALA A 44 3.60 26.29 13.06
C ALA A 44 3.40 24.92 13.74
N LEU A 45 4.50 24.28 14.16
CA LEU A 45 4.52 22.92 14.72
C LEU A 45 3.44 22.62 15.79
N PRO A 46 3.14 23.50 16.77
CA PRO A 46 2.15 23.19 17.80
C PRO A 46 0.73 23.00 17.24
N LYS A 47 0.38 23.72 16.17
CA LYS A 47 -0.94 23.65 15.52
C LYS A 47 -1.06 22.45 14.59
N GLN A 48 0.07 21.95 14.10
CA GLN A 48 0.15 20.89 13.10
C GLN A 48 0.46 19.50 13.70
N ALA A 49 0.72 19.42 15.00
CA ALA A 49 1.10 18.18 15.68
C ALA A 49 0.13 17.01 15.41
N ALA A 50 -1.18 17.29 15.30
CA ALA A 50 -2.18 16.27 14.96
C ALA A 50 -2.05 15.75 13.52
N ALA A 51 -1.79 16.64 12.56
CA ALA A 51 -1.57 16.27 11.16
C ALA A 51 -0.27 15.46 11.00
N LEU A 52 0.82 15.92 11.64
CA LEU A 52 2.10 15.23 11.65
C LEU A 52 1.95 13.81 12.23
N LYS A 53 1.25 13.65 13.35
CA LYS A 53 0.97 12.35 13.95
C LYS A 53 0.22 11.43 12.96
N LYS A 54 -0.77 11.98 12.23
CA LYS A 54 -1.52 11.20 11.25
C LYS A 54 -0.65 10.71 10.09
N VAL A 55 0.27 11.54 9.61
CA VAL A 55 1.22 11.15 8.57
C VAL A 55 2.18 10.06 9.07
N CYS A 56 2.68 10.19 10.30
CA CYS A 56 3.51 9.15 10.92
C CYS A 56 2.77 7.81 11.06
N GLU A 57 1.48 7.82 11.44
CA GLU A 57 0.65 6.62 11.51
C GLU A 57 0.47 5.96 10.13
N LEU A 58 0.25 6.74 9.08
CA LEU A 58 0.14 6.22 7.70
C LEU A 58 1.45 5.59 7.23
N LEU A 59 2.58 6.25 7.49
CA LEU A 59 3.91 5.73 7.16
C LEU A 59 4.22 4.44 7.91
N ALA A 60 3.92 4.37 9.22
CA ALA A 60 4.10 3.16 10.02
C ALA A 60 3.26 1.98 9.51
N ALA A 61 2.02 2.24 9.09
CA ALA A 61 1.17 1.21 8.48
C ALA A 61 1.77 0.68 7.16
N GLN A 62 2.28 1.56 6.30
CA GLN A 62 2.94 1.15 5.05
C GLN A 62 4.25 0.39 5.30
N GLN A 63 5.05 0.81 6.29
CA GLN A 63 6.24 0.07 6.72
C GLN A 63 5.90 -1.36 7.14
N GLY A 64 4.81 -1.54 7.89
CA GLY A 64 4.31 -2.86 8.28
C GLY A 64 3.94 -3.73 7.07
N LYS A 65 3.20 -3.18 6.10
CA LYS A 65 2.85 -3.88 4.85
C LYS A 65 4.08 -4.32 4.06
N LEU A 66 5.02 -3.40 3.83
CA LEU A 66 6.26 -3.69 3.11
C LEU A 66 7.10 -4.75 3.81
N THR A 67 7.15 -4.73 5.15
CA THR A 67 7.82 -5.77 5.94
C THR A 67 7.15 -7.13 5.72
N GLY A 68 5.81 -7.19 5.69
CA GLY A 68 5.07 -8.42 5.36
C GLY A 68 5.41 -8.94 3.96
N TYR A 69 5.39 -8.07 2.95
CA TYR A 69 5.72 -8.43 1.58
C TYR A 69 7.16 -8.93 1.44
N ALA A 70 8.12 -8.32 2.15
CA ALA A 70 9.49 -8.79 2.19
C ALA A 70 9.61 -10.20 2.80
N GLN A 71 8.79 -10.54 3.82
CA GLN A 71 8.75 -11.89 4.37
C GLN A 71 8.16 -12.91 3.38
N GLU A 72 7.09 -12.55 2.65
CA GLU A 72 6.49 -13.40 1.62
C GLU A 72 7.50 -13.73 0.50
N VAL A 73 8.22 -12.71 0.02
CA VAL A 73 9.29 -12.89 -0.98
C VAL A 73 10.41 -13.75 -0.42
N LYS A 74 10.86 -13.50 0.82
CA LYS A 74 11.91 -14.30 1.49
C LYS A 74 11.52 -15.78 1.62
N GLN A 75 10.24 -16.07 1.79
CA GLN A 75 9.72 -17.43 1.92
C GLN A 75 9.34 -18.07 0.57
N GLU A 76 9.55 -17.36 -0.55
CA GLU A 76 9.14 -17.76 -1.91
C GLU A 76 7.65 -18.14 -1.98
N ARG A 77 6.82 -17.56 -1.09
CA ARG A 77 5.40 -17.88 -0.93
C ARG A 77 4.60 -16.60 -0.75
N ILE A 78 3.89 -16.22 -1.80
CA ILE A 78 2.96 -15.10 -1.77
C ILE A 78 1.62 -15.58 -1.20
N SER A 79 1.23 -15.05 -0.04
CA SER A 79 0.03 -15.47 0.68
C SER A 79 -1.12 -14.50 0.40
N ARG A 80 -1.52 -14.41 -0.86
CA ARG A 80 -2.60 -13.50 -1.33
C ARG A 80 -3.87 -14.25 -1.76
N SER A 81 -3.84 -15.58 -1.82
CA SER A 81 -4.88 -16.40 -2.47
C SER A 81 -5.96 -17.00 -1.55
N GLU A 82 -5.84 -16.94 -0.22
CA GLU A 82 -6.74 -17.70 0.68
C GLU A 82 -7.97 -16.93 1.18
N VAL A 83 -8.09 -15.63 0.90
CA VAL A 83 -9.16 -14.79 1.48
C VAL A 83 -10.40 -14.65 0.59
N LYS A 84 -10.38 -15.11 -0.68
CA LYS A 84 -11.56 -15.05 -1.57
C LYS A 84 -12.44 -16.31 -1.53
N SER A 85 -12.59 -16.94 -0.36
CA SER A 85 -13.61 -17.97 -0.14
C SER A 85 -14.37 -17.73 1.16
N LYS A 86 -15.07 -16.59 1.27
CA LYS A 86 -16.26 -16.44 2.10
C LYS A 86 -17.17 -15.37 1.52
N LEU A 87 -18.14 -15.82 0.72
CA LEU A 87 -19.58 -15.51 0.72
C LEU A 87 -20.16 -15.77 -0.68
#